data_AF-M8BSN6-F1
#
_entry.id   AF-M8BSN6-F1
#
_cell.length_a   1.000
_cell.length_b   1.000
_cell.length_c   1.000
_cell.angle_alpha   90.00
_cell.angle_beta   90.00
_cell.angle_gamma   90.00
#
_symmetry.space_group_name_H-M   'P 1'
#
loop_
_entity.id
_entity.type
_entity.pdbx_description
1 polymer ?
#
loop_
_entity_poly.entity_id
_entity_poly.type
_entity_poly.pdbx_seq_one_letter_code
_entity_poly.pdbx_strand_id
1 'polypeptide(L)'
;MPRDRSSHFQALVGRSTTKVMTSKKNVYIVDVYTAFTNIVDHAAGKGSELSKQFKRKLSPCCDSLDSKGYCGEQGESSAELLYTVCDNSNRFFYWNDMHPTHARWEAVMKQLEKPLREFVNQA
;
A
#
# COMPACT_ATOMS: atom_id res chain seq x y z
N MET A 1 -13.15 -21.66 -17.95
CA MET A 1 -11.95 -21.49 -17.10
C MET A 1 -12.28 -21.95 -15.69
N PRO A 2 -11.47 -22.82 -15.06
CA PRO A 2 -11.83 -23.40 -13.77
C PRO A 2 -11.67 -22.35 -12.66
N ARG A 3 -12.70 -22.23 -11.80
CA ARG A 3 -12.65 -21.45 -10.56
C ARG A 3 -11.56 -22.05 -9.66
N ASP A 4 -10.54 -21.26 -9.39
CA ASP A 4 -9.37 -21.62 -8.59
C ASP A 4 -9.78 -21.98 -7.15
N ARG A 5 -9.60 -23.25 -6.77
CA ARG A 5 -9.88 -23.77 -5.43
C ARG A 5 -8.93 -23.21 -4.37
N SER A 6 -7.78 -22.65 -4.75
CA SER A 6 -6.81 -22.03 -3.84
C SER A 6 -7.37 -20.75 -3.20
N SER A 7 -8.04 -19.91 -3.98
CA SER A 7 -8.70 -18.69 -3.51
C SER A 7 -9.76 -18.95 -2.41
N HIS A 8 -10.48 -20.06 -2.51
CA HIS A 8 -11.50 -20.45 -1.53
C HIS A 8 -10.88 -20.90 -0.20
N PHE A 9 -9.77 -21.66 -0.25
CA PHE A 9 -9.09 -22.16 0.95
C PHE A 9 -8.42 -21.00 1.73
N GLN A 10 -7.77 -20.06 1.03
CA GLN A 10 -7.22 -18.86 1.67
C GLN A 10 -8.30 -17.98 2.30
N ALA A 11 -9.45 -17.83 1.65
CA ALA A 11 -10.59 -17.08 2.21
C ALA A 11 -11.20 -17.75 3.46
N LEU A 12 -11.24 -19.09 3.51
CA LEU A 12 -11.73 -19.86 4.66
C LEU A 12 -10.77 -19.81 5.86
N VAL A 13 -9.46 -19.97 5.62
CA VAL A 13 -8.43 -19.85 6.67
C VAL A 13 -8.40 -18.43 7.25
N GLY A 14 -8.54 -17.41 6.39
CA GLY A 14 -8.68 -16.02 6.81
C GLY A 14 -9.89 -15.81 7.73
N ARG A 15 -11.09 -16.26 7.33
CA ARG A 15 -12.33 -16.07 8.11
C ARG A 15 -12.30 -16.76 9.48
N SER A 16 -11.77 -17.98 9.56
CA SER A 16 -11.67 -18.71 10.84
C SER A 16 -10.70 -18.01 11.79
N THR A 17 -9.56 -17.56 11.28
CA THR A 17 -8.53 -16.86 12.06
C THR A 17 -9.03 -15.50 12.54
N THR A 18 -9.68 -14.71 11.67
CA THR A 18 -10.32 -13.44 12.05
C THR A 18 -11.31 -13.66 13.18
N LYS A 19 -12.21 -14.67 13.08
CA LYS A 19 -13.20 -14.95 14.12
C LYS A 19 -12.54 -15.25 15.47
N VAL A 20 -11.49 -16.07 15.49
CA VAL A 20 -10.74 -16.40 16.71
C VAL A 20 -10.04 -15.16 17.26
N MET A 21 -9.38 -14.36 16.41
CA MET A 21 -8.67 -13.15 16.84
C MET A 21 -9.61 -12.07 17.37
N THR A 22 -10.76 -11.84 16.74
CA THR A 22 -11.76 -10.84 17.19
C THR A 22 -12.42 -11.21 18.51
N SER A 23 -12.38 -12.47 18.93
CA SER A 23 -12.87 -12.88 20.26
C SER A 23 -11.91 -12.51 21.41
N LYS A 24 -10.67 -12.14 21.10
CA LYS A 24 -9.67 -11.73 22.11
C LYS A 24 -9.71 -10.22 22.32
N LYS A 25 -9.89 -9.80 23.57
CA LYS A 25 -9.96 -8.37 23.95
C LYS A 25 -8.63 -7.62 23.78
N ASN A 26 -7.51 -8.34 23.72
CA ASN A 26 -6.15 -7.79 23.62
C ASN A 26 -5.54 -7.95 22.23
N VAL A 27 -6.35 -8.24 21.21
CA VAL A 27 -5.88 -8.35 19.82
C VAL A 27 -6.69 -7.39 18.97
N TYR A 28 -6.00 -6.58 18.18
CA TYR A 28 -6.60 -5.70 17.18
C TYR A 28 -6.13 -6.11 15.78
N ILE A 29 -7.09 -6.35 14.89
CA ILE A 29 -6.80 -6.67 13.49
C ILE A 29 -6.77 -5.37 12.70
N VAL A 30 -5.62 -5.06 12.13
CA VAL A 30 -5.44 -3.89 11.27
C VAL A 30 -5.82 -4.26 9.83
N ASP A 31 -6.93 -3.71 9.33
CA ASP A 31 -7.34 -3.89 7.94
C ASP A 31 -6.57 -2.93 7.00
N VAL A 32 -5.33 -3.35 6.70
CA VAL A 32 -4.43 -2.61 5.80
C VAL A 32 -4.96 -2.59 4.37
N TYR A 33 -5.71 -3.62 3.95
CA TYR A 33 -6.29 -3.70 2.62
C TYR A 33 -7.28 -2.56 2.39
N THR A 34 -8.27 -2.43 3.30
CA THR A 34 -9.26 -1.36 3.23
C THR A 34 -8.60 0.02 3.35
N ALA A 35 -7.60 0.18 4.21
CA ALA A 35 -6.86 1.44 4.33
C ALA A 35 -6.14 1.84 3.03
N PHE A 36 -5.67 0.86 2.24
CA PHE A 36 -5.03 1.13 0.95
C PHE A 36 -6.06 1.42 -0.15
N THR A 37 -7.10 0.59 -0.29
CA THR A 37 -8.10 0.71 -1.36
C THR A 37 -8.92 1.98 -1.24
N ASN A 38 -9.21 2.45 -0.02
CA ASN A 38 -9.83 3.76 0.24
C ASN A 38 -9.05 4.96 -0.36
N ILE A 39 -7.76 4.79 -0.63
CA ILE A 39 -6.93 5.81 -1.28
C ILE A 39 -6.78 5.52 -2.78
N VAL A 40 -6.48 4.27 -3.14
CA VAL A 40 -6.05 3.87 -4.49
C VAL A 40 -7.23 3.68 -5.46
N ASP A 41 -8.37 3.15 -5.02
CA ASP A 41 -9.51 2.74 -5.86
C ASP A 41 -10.42 3.93 -6.27
N HIS A 42 -9.81 5.09 -6.41
CA HIS A 42 -10.48 6.31 -6.87
C HIS A 42 -9.69 6.91 -8.02
N ALA A 43 -10.40 7.35 -9.06
CA ALA A 43 -9.78 8.10 -10.16
C ALA A 43 -9.03 9.34 -9.62
N ALA A 44 -8.04 9.83 -10.37
CA ALA A 44 -7.30 11.02 -10.00
C ALA A 44 -8.25 12.21 -9.77
N GLY A 45 -8.10 12.89 -8.62
CA GLY A 45 -8.98 14.00 -8.22
C GLY A 45 -10.35 13.59 -7.67
N LYS A 46 -10.66 12.28 -7.56
CA LYS A 46 -11.84 11.73 -6.89
C LYS A 46 -11.45 11.08 -5.56
N GLY A 47 -12.44 10.76 -4.73
CA GLY A 47 -12.25 10.16 -3.40
C GLY A 47 -12.15 11.19 -2.27
N SER A 48 -11.67 10.76 -1.12
CA SER A 48 -11.37 11.60 0.04
C SER A 48 -10.24 12.60 -0.24
N GLU A 49 -10.06 13.62 0.61
CA GLU A 49 -8.93 14.54 0.48
C GLU A 49 -7.58 13.82 0.56
N LEU A 50 -7.47 12.78 1.40
CA LEU A 50 -6.31 11.87 1.44
C LEU A 50 -6.08 11.18 0.10
N SER A 51 -7.15 10.76 -0.58
CA SER A 51 -7.07 10.16 -1.90
C SER A 51 -6.64 11.15 -2.98
N LYS A 52 -7.14 12.39 -2.93
CA LYS A 52 -6.83 13.45 -3.90
C LYS A 52 -5.38 13.96 -3.82
N GLN A 53 -4.71 13.79 -2.68
CA GLN A 53 -3.28 14.08 -2.52
C GLN A 53 -2.41 13.37 -3.57
N PHE A 54 -2.75 12.10 -3.87
CA PHE A 54 -1.98 11.26 -4.78
C PHE A 54 -2.48 11.41 -6.22
N LYS A 55 -1.66 12.04 -7.07
CA LYS A 55 -1.91 12.12 -8.52
C LYS A 55 -1.60 10.81 -9.23
N ARG A 56 -0.59 10.08 -8.74
CA ARG A 56 -0.12 8.81 -9.29
C ARG A 56 -0.30 7.73 -8.23
N LYS A 57 -1.37 6.96 -8.36
CA LYS A 57 -1.77 5.96 -7.36
C LYS A 57 -1.26 4.56 -7.66
N LEU A 58 -0.98 4.27 -8.94
CA LEU A 58 -0.57 2.96 -9.43
C LEU A 58 0.73 3.00 -10.24
N SER A 59 1.33 4.18 -10.44
CA SER A 59 2.63 4.31 -11.09
C SER A 59 3.71 4.54 -10.02
N PRO A 60 4.89 3.93 -10.16
CA PRO A 60 6.00 4.16 -9.24
C PRO A 60 6.58 5.57 -9.41
N CYS A 61 7.22 6.09 -8.36
CA CYS A 61 8.01 7.33 -8.43
C CYS A 61 9.42 7.05 -8.97
N CYS A 62 9.98 5.91 -8.61
CA CYS A 62 11.27 5.41 -9.06
C CYS A 62 11.05 4.21 -9.95
N ASP A 63 11.43 4.33 -11.22
CA ASP A 63 11.12 3.34 -12.26
C ASP A 63 12.36 3.05 -13.09
N SER A 64 12.53 1.79 -13.50
CA SER A 64 13.66 1.40 -14.34
C SER A 64 13.46 1.91 -15.78
N LEU A 65 14.57 2.16 -16.47
CA LEU A 65 14.57 2.41 -17.91
C LEU A 65 14.42 1.10 -18.72
N ASP A 66 14.71 -0.06 -18.11
CA ASP A 66 14.53 -1.39 -18.69
C ASP A 66 13.40 -2.14 -17.96
N SER A 67 12.52 -2.79 -18.73
CA SER A 67 11.48 -3.70 -18.21
C SER A 67 11.97 -4.82 -17.28
N LYS A 68 13.25 -5.19 -17.35
CA LYS A 68 13.89 -6.21 -16.50
C LYS A 68 14.79 -5.60 -15.44
N GLY A 69 15.03 -4.30 -15.50
CA GLY A 69 15.87 -3.58 -14.56
C GLY A 69 15.12 -3.26 -13.27
N TYR A 70 15.78 -2.52 -12.38
CA TYR A 70 15.20 -2.13 -11.10
C TYR A 70 15.55 -0.70 -10.70
N CYS A 71 14.70 -0.11 -9.85
CA CYS A 71 14.97 1.19 -9.23
C CYS A 71 16.28 1.14 -8.42
N GLY A 72 17.25 1.98 -8.76
CA GLY A 72 18.57 2.02 -8.13
C GLY A 72 19.65 1.26 -8.90
N GLU A 73 19.34 0.70 -10.07
CA GLU A 73 20.32 0.06 -10.94
C GLU A 73 21.28 1.07 -11.58
N GLN A 74 22.56 0.73 -11.61
CA GLN A 74 23.62 1.55 -12.17
C GLN A 74 24.21 0.85 -13.39
N GLY A 75 24.56 1.61 -14.41
CA GLY A 75 25.20 1.11 -15.61
C GLY A 75 26.67 0.77 -15.38
N GLU A 76 27.41 0.60 -16.48
CA GLU A 76 28.83 0.27 -16.42
C GLU A 76 29.65 1.37 -15.75
N SER A 77 29.22 2.62 -15.93
CA SER A 77 29.80 3.77 -15.25
C SER A 77 28.95 4.18 -14.05
N SER A 78 29.58 4.69 -13.00
CA SER A 78 28.87 5.17 -11.81
C SER A 78 28.01 6.42 -12.07
N ALA A 79 28.21 7.10 -13.20
CA ALA A 79 27.40 8.24 -13.60
C ALA A 79 26.12 7.81 -14.36
N GLU A 80 26.07 6.58 -14.85
CA GLU A 80 24.95 6.06 -15.61
C GLU A 80 23.90 5.46 -14.68
N LEU A 81 22.78 6.17 -14.52
CA LEU A 81 21.63 5.69 -13.77
C LEU A 81 20.66 5.03 -14.75
N LEU A 82 20.31 3.77 -14.49
CA LEU A 82 19.39 3.00 -15.33
C LEU A 82 17.94 3.06 -14.81
N TYR A 83 17.62 4.15 -14.12
CA TYR A 83 16.31 4.43 -13.54
C TYR A 83 16.04 5.93 -13.53
N THR A 84 14.76 6.27 -13.38
CA THR A 84 14.29 7.64 -13.15
C THR A 84 13.71 7.77 -11.75
N VAL A 85 13.73 8.98 -11.21
CA VAL A 85 13.04 9.33 -9.96
C VAL A 85 12.15 10.54 -10.23
N CYS A 86 10.92 10.51 -9.76
CA CYS A 86 9.96 11.58 -9.92
C CYS A 86 10.31 12.83 -9.09
N ASP A 87 9.95 14.02 -9.56
CA ASP A 87 10.26 15.28 -8.87
C ASP A 87 9.54 15.46 -7.51
N ASN A 88 8.36 14.85 -7.33
CA ASN A 88 7.54 15.04 -6.13
C ASN A 88 6.89 13.74 -5.66
N SER A 89 7.68 12.95 -4.92
CA SER A 89 7.29 11.66 -4.36
C SER A 89 6.08 11.73 -3.44
N ASN A 90 5.78 12.89 -2.83
CA ASN A 90 4.59 13.07 -1.99
C ASN A 90 3.26 12.98 -2.74
N ARG A 91 3.30 12.99 -4.09
CA ARG A 91 2.13 12.83 -4.97
C ARG A 91 1.99 11.43 -5.56
N PHE A 92 2.93 10.55 -5.22
CA PHE A 92 2.97 9.16 -5.67
C PHE A 92 2.65 8.26 -4.49
N PHE A 93 1.82 7.25 -4.73
CA PHE A 93 1.44 6.28 -3.71
C PHE A 93 2.51 5.17 -3.55
N TYR A 94 3.16 4.80 -4.66
CA TYR A 94 4.24 3.82 -4.73
C TYR A 94 5.59 4.48 -5.02
N TRP A 95 6.62 4.04 -4.29
CA TRP A 95 8.00 4.40 -4.55
C TRP A 95 8.54 3.61 -5.74
N ASN A 96 8.40 2.29 -5.72
CA ASN A 96 8.66 1.37 -6.84
C ASN A 96 7.52 0.34 -6.88
N ASP A 97 7.64 -0.71 -7.71
CA ASP A 97 6.56 -1.68 -7.96
C ASP A 97 6.07 -2.43 -6.72
N MET A 98 6.88 -2.46 -5.66
CA MET A 98 6.57 -3.19 -4.42
C MET A 98 6.38 -2.25 -3.23
N HIS A 99 7.15 -1.17 -3.18
CA HIS A 99 7.31 -0.38 -1.97
C HIS A 99 6.49 0.90 -2.02
N PRO A 100 5.82 1.26 -0.92
CA PRO A 100 5.13 2.54 -0.78
C PRO A 100 6.04 3.74 -0.57
N THR A 101 5.54 4.93 -0.89
CA THR A 101 6.18 6.19 -0.48
C THR A 101 5.94 6.49 1.01
N HIS A 102 6.75 7.39 1.58
CA HIS A 102 6.52 7.91 2.93
C HIS A 102 5.16 8.61 3.06
N ALA A 103 4.81 9.46 2.09
CA ALA A 103 3.51 10.15 2.07
C ALA A 103 2.33 9.18 2.09
N ARG A 104 2.47 8.01 1.45
CA ARG A 104 1.46 6.96 1.51
C ARG A 104 1.34 6.34 2.90
N TRP A 105 2.45 6.02 3.57
CA TRP A 105 2.39 5.54 4.95
C TRP A 105 1.73 6.56 5.89
N GLU A 106 2.04 7.84 5.71
CA GLU A 106 1.39 8.92 6.46
C GLU A 106 -0.14 8.92 6.23
N ALA A 107 -0.59 8.83 4.97
CA ALA A 107 -2.02 8.81 4.64
C ALA A 107 -2.75 7.54 5.14
N VAL A 108 -2.07 6.39 5.13
CA VAL A 108 -2.59 5.15 5.71
C VAL A 108 -2.72 5.27 7.22
N MET A 109 -1.68 5.78 7.89
CA MET A 109 -1.71 5.93 9.34
C MET A 109 -2.77 6.94 9.80
N LYS A 110 -3.06 8.00 9.03
CA LYS A 110 -4.18 8.92 9.32
C LYS A 110 -5.55 8.23 9.37
N GLN A 111 -5.75 7.15 8.62
CA GLN A 111 -6.98 6.35 8.69
C GLN A 111 -7.00 5.40 9.88
N LEU A 112 -5.82 4.86 10.25
CA LEU A 112 -5.68 3.84 11.28
C LEU A 112 -5.45 4.40 12.69
N GLU A 113 -5.05 5.67 12.82
CA GLU A 113 -4.66 6.27 14.09
C GLU A 113 -5.78 6.23 15.13
N LYS A 114 -6.97 6.73 14.78
CA LYS A 114 -8.12 6.77 15.70
C LYS A 114 -8.47 5.37 16.24
N PRO A 115 -8.76 4.36 15.40
CA PRO A 115 -9.16 3.06 15.92
C PRO A 115 -8.01 2.33 16.65
N LEU A 116 -6.74 2.54 16.26
CA LEU A 116 -5.60 2.02 17.00
C LEU A 116 -5.47 2.65 18.40
N ARG A 117 -5.63 3.98 18.51
CA ARG A 117 -5.62 4.68 19.80
C ARG A 117 -6.77 4.23 20.68
N GLU A 118 -7.96 4.11 20.13
CA GLU A 118 -9.13 3.59 20.84
C GLU A 118 -8.86 2.20 21.40
N PHE A 119 -8.25 1.30 20.62
CA PHE A 119 -7.88 -0.03 21.10
C PHE A 119 -6.81 0.01 22.20
N VAL A 120 -5.73 0.78 22.03
CA VAL A 120 -4.65 0.88 23.03
C VAL A 120 -5.15 1.46 24.35
N ASN A 121 -6.04 2.45 24.29
CA ASN A 121 -6.60 3.12 25.47
C ASN A 121 -7.75 2.34 26.15
N GLN A 122 -8.21 1.23 25.56
CA GLN A 122 -9.17 0.31 26.20
C GLN A 122 -8.49 -0.63 27.21
N ALA A 123 -7.16 -0.68 27.24
CA ALA A 123 -6.37 -1.51 28.14
C ALA A 123 -6.21 -0.89 29.55
#